data_AF-A0A5N8TGG9-F1
#
_entry.id   AF-A0A5N8TGG9-F1
#
_cell.length_a   1.000
_cell.length_b   1.000
_cell.length_c   1.000
_cell.angle_alpha   90.00
_cell.angle_beta   90.00
_cell.angle_gamma   90.00
#
_symmetry.space_group_name_H-M   'P 1'
#
loop_
_entity.id
_entity.type
_entity.pdbx_description
1 polymer ?
#
loop_
_entity_poly.entity_id
_entity_poly.type
_entity_poly.pdbx_seq_one_letter_code
_entity_poly.pdbx_strand_id
1 'polypeptide(L)'
;PDVLGDIAKQSQPVIEQVFINGPAGWRARDLERRLYIARRRAEQALADDADFYVTSLSTQTIVYKGLCMPADLPRFYTDLADLRLESSICLFHQRFSTNTQPRWPLAQPFRYLAHNGEINTIEGNRQWARTRAYKFNSPLLPDLHQAAPFVNESGSDSSSLDNMMEVFLAGGMDLFRAMRLLVPPAWQNHPDMDDELRAFYDFNSMHMEPWDGPAGIVMSDGRYAACNLDRNGLRPARYVVTKDKFIT
;
A
#
# COMPACT_ATOMS: atom_id res chain seq x y z
N PRO A 1 7.59 16.47 18.86
CA PRO A 1 7.88 17.50 17.82
C PRO A 1 9.35 17.94 17.75
N ASP A 2 10.06 17.98 18.89
CA ASP A 2 11.40 18.59 18.98
C ASP A 2 12.45 18.01 18.03
N VAL A 3 12.35 16.71 17.72
CA VAL A 3 13.25 15.98 16.80
C VAL A 3 13.04 16.30 15.32
N LEU A 4 11.94 16.97 14.96
CA LEU A 4 11.66 17.32 13.57
C LEU A 4 12.52 18.51 13.11
N GLY A 5 12.92 18.51 11.84
CA GLY A 5 13.49 19.70 11.20
C GLY A 5 12.41 20.78 10.97
N ASP A 6 12.83 22.04 10.77
CA ASP A 6 11.92 23.19 10.72
C ASP A 6 10.83 23.06 9.65
N ILE A 7 11.18 22.58 8.45
CA ILE A 7 10.22 22.38 7.36
C ILE A 7 9.16 21.32 7.73
N ALA A 8 9.57 20.25 8.41
CA ALA A 8 8.66 19.21 8.87
C ALA A 8 7.75 19.74 10.00
N LYS A 9 8.30 20.51 10.95
CA LYS A 9 7.53 21.15 12.03
C LYS A 9 6.46 22.09 11.51
N GLN A 10 6.79 22.93 10.53
CA GLN A 10 5.86 23.90 9.95
C GLN A 10 4.65 23.27 9.24
N SER A 11 4.83 22.05 8.72
CA SER A 11 3.79 21.31 8.00
C SER A 11 3.23 20.14 8.81
N GLN A 12 3.57 20.04 10.10
CA GLN A 12 3.17 18.92 10.94
C GLN A 12 1.64 18.90 11.09
N PRO A 13 0.95 17.82 10.68
CA PRO A 13 -0.48 17.70 10.88
C PRO A 13 -0.79 17.41 12.35
N VAL A 14 -2.05 17.65 12.74
CA VAL A 14 -2.59 17.06 13.97
C VAL A 14 -2.72 15.55 13.72
N ILE A 15 -2.08 14.75 14.58
CA ILE A 15 -2.06 13.29 14.44
C ILE A 15 -2.91 12.70 15.55
N GLU A 16 -4.01 12.05 15.17
CA GLU A 16 -4.95 11.42 16.10
C GLU A 16 -5.24 9.98 15.69
N GLN A 17 -5.57 9.15 16.67
CA GLN A 17 -6.04 7.78 16.46
C GLN A 17 -7.53 7.70 16.76
N VAL A 18 -8.27 7.04 15.88
CA VAL A 18 -9.69 6.76 16.09
C VAL A 18 -9.85 5.26 16.36
N PHE A 19 -10.51 4.94 17.47
CA PHE A 19 -10.84 3.56 17.85
C PHE A 19 -12.25 3.22 17.38
N ILE A 20 -12.38 2.14 16.61
CA ILE A 20 -13.64 1.72 15.98
C ILE A 20 -13.94 0.29 16.39
N ASN A 21 -15.17 0.05 16.87
CA ASN A 21 -15.69 -1.29 17.12
C ASN A 21 -16.58 -1.75 15.96
N GLY A 22 -16.47 -3.04 15.62
CA GLY A 22 -17.37 -3.70 14.67
C GLY A 22 -18.64 -4.22 15.34
N PRO A 23 -19.75 -4.37 14.59
CA PRO A 23 -20.93 -5.09 15.07
C PRO A 23 -20.61 -6.53 15.51
N ALA A 24 -21.38 -7.05 16.47
CA ALA A 24 -21.24 -8.42 16.92
C ALA A 24 -21.40 -9.42 15.75
N GLY A 25 -20.52 -10.42 15.70
CA GLY A 25 -20.53 -11.48 14.68
C GLY A 25 -19.78 -11.16 13.38
N TRP A 26 -19.29 -9.93 13.19
CA TRP A 26 -18.41 -9.61 12.06
C TRP A 26 -17.03 -10.24 12.25
N ARG A 27 -16.49 -10.81 11.18
CA ARG A 27 -15.11 -11.30 11.16
C ARG A 27 -14.18 -10.13 10.83
N ALA A 28 -12.89 -10.26 11.14
CA ALA A 28 -11.88 -9.24 10.82
C ALA A 28 -11.96 -8.79 9.35
N ARG A 29 -12.07 -9.73 8.40
CA ARG A 29 -12.21 -9.43 6.96
C ARG A 29 -13.48 -8.64 6.60
N ASP A 30 -14.57 -8.82 7.34
CA ASP A 30 -15.80 -8.07 7.10
C ASP A 30 -15.62 -6.62 7.57
N LEU A 31 -14.96 -6.45 8.71
CA LEU A 31 -14.61 -5.13 9.25
C LEU A 31 -13.60 -4.41 8.36
N GLU A 32 -12.54 -5.07 7.87
CA GLU A 32 -11.57 -4.49 6.93
C GLU A 32 -12.24 -3.88 5.69
N ARG A 33 -13.19 -4.60 5.07
CA ARG A 33 -13.92 -4.10 3.89
C ARG A 33 -14.74 -2.85 4.20
N ARG A 34 -15.30 -2.79 5.41
CA ARG A 34 -16.17 -1.69 5.83
C ARG A 34 -15.34 -0.48 6.27
N LEU A 35 -14.18 -0.70 6.88
CA LEU A 35 -13.18 0.32 7.13
C LEU A 35 -12.62 0.90 5.84
N TYR A 36 -12.36 0.07 4.82
CA TYR A 36 -12.01 0.54 3.48
C TYR A 36 -13.05 1.52 2.93
N ILE A 37 -14.33 1.13 2.88
CA ILE A 37 -15.39 2.01 2.38
C ILE A 37 -15.54 3.28 3.25
N ALA A 38 -15.49 3.14 4.57
CA ALA A 38 -15.60 4.28 5.49
C ALA A 38 -14.46 5.29 5.27
N ARG A 39 -13.23 4.81 5.14
CA ARG A 39 -12.05 5.65 4.84
C ARG A 39 -12.22 6.35 3.49
N ARG A 40 -12.63 5.64 2.44
CA ARG A 40 -12.84 6.24 1.11
C ARG A 40 -13.91 7.31 1.11
N ARG A 41 -15.02 7.10 1.82
CA ARG A 41 -16.07 8.11 1.99
C ARG A 41 -15.57 9.33 2.77
N ALA A 42 -14.78 9.12 3.83
CA ALA A 42 -14.20 10.22 4.59
C ALA A 42 -13.23 11.06 3.73
N GLU A 43 -12.35 10.40 2.96
CA GLU A 43 -11.43 11.07 2.02
C GLU A 43 -12.16 11.86 0.94
N GLN A 44 -13.31 11.38 0.45
CA GLN A 44 -14.14 12.13 -0.50
C GLN A 44 -14.86 13.30 0.15
N ALA A 45 -15.43 13.10 1.34
CA ALA A 45 -16.15 14.13 2.08
C ALA A 45 -15.23 15.30 2.49
N LEU A 46 -13.93 15.01 2.66
CA LEU A 46 -12.89 15.96 3.05
C LEU A 46 -11.90 16.22 1.90
N ALA A 47 -12.31 16.03 0.65
CA ALA A 47 -11.41 16.18 -0.51
C ALA A 47 -10.85 17.61 -0.67
N ASP A 48 -11.57 18.62 -0.17
CA ASP A 48 -11.14 20.03 -0.18
C ASP A 48 -10.17 20.36 0.98
N ASP A 49 -10.00 19.45 1.94
CA ASP A 49 -9.01 19.57 3.02
C ASP A 49 -7.70 18.92 2.57
N ALA A 50 -6.74 19.76 2.16
CA ALA A 50 -5.44 19.32 1.64
C ALA A 50 -4.55 18.63 2.68
N ASP A 51 -4.87 18.76 3.98
CA ASP A 51 -4.12 18.20 5.09
C ASP A 51 -4.78 16.93 5.67
N PHE A 52 -6.03 16.66 5.32
CA PHE A 52 -6.72 15.43 5.71
C PHE A 52 -6.10 14.20 5.03
N TYR A 53 -5.60 13.26 5.82
CA TYR A 53 -5.07 12.00 5.32
C TYR A 53 -5.16 10.88 6.34
N VAL A 54 -5.68 9.72 5.91
CA VAL A 54 -5.74 8.51 6.73
C VAL A 54 -4.59 7.58 6.35
N THR A 55 -3.60 7.45 7.25
CA THR A 55 -2.41 6.61 7.04
C THR A 55 -2.76 5.13 6.94
N SER A 56 -3.56 4.64 7.89
CA SER A 56 -4.09 3.28 7.96
C SER A 56 -5.43 3.32 8.69
N LEU A 57 -6.38 2.49 8.27
CA LEU A 57 -7.62 2.24 9.00
C LEU A 57 -7.93 0.75 8.88
N SER A 58 -7.37 -0.02 9.81
CA SER A 58 -7.38 -1.49 9.78
C SER A 58 -7.39 -2.04 11.21
N THR A 59 -7.90 -3.25 11.35
CA THR A 59 -7.80 -4.07 12.56
C THR A 59 -6.57 -4.96 12.59
N GLN A 60 -5.82 -5.03 11.49
CA GLN A 60 -4.66 -5.91 11.33
C GLN A 60 -3.34 -5.14 11.21
N THR A 61 -3.37 -3.91 10.70
CA THR A 61 -2.16 -3.12 10.47
C THR A 61 -2.31 -1.70 11.00
N ILE A 62 -1.18 -1.09 11.38
CA ILE A 62 -1.08 0.31 11.75
C ILE A 62 0.19 0.91 11.15
N VAL A 63 0.09 2.13 10.62
CA VAL A 63 1.21 2.83 9.96
C VAL A 63 1.60 4.07 10.75
N TYR A 64 2.80 4.04 11.33
CA TYR A 64 3.50 5.20 11.87
C TYR A 64 4.51 5.71 10.84
N LYS A 65 4.30 6.93 10.33
CA LYS A 65 5.17 7.54 9.32
C LYS A 65 5.26 9.04 9.54
N GLY A 66 6.39 9.63 9.18
CA GLY A 66 6.59 11.06 9.35
C GLY A 66 7.81 11.59 8.61
N LEU A 67 7.94 12.92 8.59
CA LEU A 67 9.07 13.62 7.97
C LEU A 67 10.23 13.78 8.97
N CYS A 68 10.78 12.65 9.44
CA CYS A 68 11.90 12.61 10.37
C CYS A 68 12.95 11.59 9.93
N MET A 69 14.13 11.65 10.54
CA MET A 69 15.15 10.63 10.33
C MET A 69 14.68 9.31 10.94
N PRO A 70 15.01 8.14 10.34
CA PRO A 70 14.57 6.85 10.88
C PRO A 70 14.93 6.65 12.36
N ALA A 71 16.11 7.11 12.79
CA ALA A 71 16.56 7.02 14.18
C ALA A 71 15.72 7.85 15.16
N ASP A 72 15.04 8.90 14.68
CA ASP A 72 14.19 9.77 15.51
C ASP A 72 12.73 9.33 15.54
N LEU A 73 12.33 8.34 14.73
CA LEU A 73 10.94 7.88 14.65
C LEU A 73 10.39 7.42 16.02
N PRO A 74 11.11 6.64 16.85
CA PRO A 74 10.64 6.27 18.19
C PRO A 74 10.62 7.43 19.21
N ARG A 75 11.40 8.49 18.94
CA ARG A 75 11.39 9.72 19.75
C ARG A 75 10.25 10.65 19.36
N PHE A 76 9.82 10.59 18.10
CA PHE A 76 8.68 11.34 17.60
C PHE A 76 7.35 10.66 17.97
N TYR A 77 7.23 9.36 17.73
CA TYR A 77 6.11 8.53 18.14
C TYR A 77 6.51 7.66 19.34
N THR A 78 6.20 8.14 20.54
CA THR A 78 6.57 7.46 21.79
C THR A 78 5.96 6.07 21.93
N ASP A 79 4.84 5.80 21.24
CA ASP A 79 4.21 4.48 21.19
C ASP A 79 5.14 3.42 20.59
N LEU A 80 6.03 3.80 19.65
CA LEU A 80 7.03 2.90 19.06
C LEU A 80 8.15 2.54 20.03
N ALA A 81 8.32 3.30 21.12
CA ALA A 81 9.26 3.01 22.19
C ALA A 81 8.62 2.23 23.35
N ASP A 82 7.30 2.01 23.31
CA ASP A 82 6.56 1.27 24.33
C ASP A 82 6.69 -0.24 24.12
N LEU A 83 7.09 -0.96 25.17
CA LEU A 83 7.27 -2.42 25.13
C LEU A 83 5.98 -3.19 24.87
N ARG A 84 4.81 -2.57 25.08
CA ARG A 84 3.50 -3.17 24.79
C ARG A 84 3.20 -3.22 23.29
N LEU A 85 3.91 -2.44 22.47
CA LEU A 85 3.76 -2.46 21.02
C LEU A 85 4.57 -3.62 20.44
N GLU A 86 3.95 -4.79 20.40
CA GLU A 86 4.53 -6.01 19.83
C GLU A 86 3.95 -6.30 18.45
N SER A 87 4.77 -6.86 17.55
CA SER A 87 4.32 -7.29 16.23
C SER A 87 5.14 -8.48 15.73
N SER A 88 4.48 -9.38 14.98
CA SER A 88 5.14 -10.46 14.24
C SER A 88 5.69 -10.02 12.88
N ILE A 89 5.24 -8.87 12.36
CA ILE A 89 5.63 -8.34 11.05
C ILE A 89 5.96 -6.84 11.20
N CYS A 90 7.10 -6.42 10.66
CA CYS A 90 7.46 -5.02 10.56
C CYS A 90 7.86 -4.68 9.13
N LEU A 91 7.24 -3.64 8.56
CA LEU A 91 7.64 -3.04 7.29
C LEU A 91 8.15 -1.63 7.56
N PHE A 92 9.31 -1.30 7.01
CA PHE A 92 9.89 0.02 7.13
C PHE A 92 10.32 0.52 5.75
N HIS A 93 10.37 1.84 5.61
CA HIS A 93 10.80 2.48 4.38
C HIS A 93 11.42 3.84 4.67
N GLN A 94 12.50 4.15 3.96
CA GLN A 94 13.05 5.49 3.91
C GLN A 94 13.02 5.98 2.46
N ARG A 95 12.33 7.10 2.24
CA ARG A 95 12.19 7.69 0.91
C ARG A 95 13.30 8.69 0.65
N PHE A 96 13.92 8.61 -0.52
CA PHE A 96 14.65 9.73 -1.11
C PHE A 96 13.72 10.45 -2.08
N SER A 97 13.53 11.76 -1.91
CA SER A 97 12.65 12.59 -2.74
C SER A 97 13.48 13.63 -3.47
N THR A 98 13.23 13.79 -4.77
CA THR A 98 13.80 14.89 -5.58
C THR A 98 13.07 16.22 -5.35
N ASN A 99 11.91 16.20 -4.68
CA ASN A 99 11.18 17.42 -4.31
C ASN A 99 11.78 18.09 -3.08
N THR A 100 11.91 19.42 -3.14
CA THR A 100 12.40 20.26 -2.02
C THR A 100 11.36 20.53 -0.94
N GLN A 101 10.06 20.35 -1.25
CA GLN A 101 8.97 20.49 -0.30
C GLN A 101 8.43 19.11 0.11
N PRO A 102 8.75 18.63 1.32
CA PRO A 102 8.27 17.34 1.78
C PRO A 102 6.80 17.44 2.19
N ARG A 103 6.02 16.39 1.90
CA ARG A 103 4.61 16.27 2.32
C ARG A 103 4.42 15.03 3.17
N TRP A 104 3.81 15.18 4.34
CA TRP A 104 3.57 14.10 5.31
C TRP A 104 2.83 12.89 4.71
N PRO A 105 1.75 13.05 3.92
CA PRO A 105 1.04 11.91 3.31
C PRO A 105 1.89 11.05 2.37
N LEU A 106 2.94 11.62 1.78
CA LEU A 106 3.81 10.96 0.81
C LEU A 106 4.96 10.16 1.46
N ALA A 107 5.13 10.25 2.79
CA ALA A 107 5.96 9.30 3.51
C ALA A 107 5.37 7.89 3.36
N GLN A 108 6.24 6.89 3.44
CA GLN A 108 5.88 5.47 3.34
C GLN A 108 6.27 4.76 4.64
N PRO A 109 5.68 3.60 4.97
CA PRO A 109 4.78 2.77 4.13
C PRO A 109 3.44 3.42 3.77
N PHE A 110 2.84 2.94 2.67
CA PHE A 110 1.40 3.09 2.45
C PHE A 110 0.65 2.00 3.21
N ARG A 111 -0.61 1.70 2.85
CA ARG A 111 -1.49 0.87 3.70
C ARG A 111 -1.07 -0.59 3.69
N TYR A 112 -0.64 -1.07 2.53
CA TYR A 112 -0.24 -2.45 2.34
C TYR A 112 1.16 -2.61 1.77
N LEU A 113 1.75 -1.57 1.18
CA LEU A 113 3.08 -1.66 0.58
C LEU A 113 4.01 -0.49 0.91
N ALA A 114 5.31 -0.78 0.79
CA ALA A 114 6.33 0.21 0.57
C ALA A 114 7.13 -0.13 -0.69
N HIS A 115 7.51 0.90 -1.43
CA HIS A 115 8.04 0.80 -2.77
C HIS A 115 9.33 1.61 -2.90
N ASN A 116 10.42 0.91 -3.13
CA ASN A 116 11.68 1.48 -3.59
C ASN A 116 11.72 1.43 -5.11
N GLY A 117 11.47 2.54 -5.77
CA GLY A 117 11.37 2.52 -7.23
C GLY A 117 10.61 3.67 -7.84
N GLU A 118 10.26 3.48 -9.10
CA GLU A 118 9.43 4.39 -9.88
C GLU A 118 8.57 3.56 -10.86
N ILE A 119 7.27 3.83 -10.92
CA ILE A 119 6.36 3.21 -11.89
C ILE A 119 6.30 4.10 -13.13
N ASN A 120 7.01 3.71 -14.18
CA ASN A 120 7.14 4.47 -15.42
C ASN A 120 5.84 4.46 -16.25
N THR A 121 4.97 3.47 -16.05
CA THR A 121 3.68 3.36 -16.76
C THR A 121 2.53 4.05 -16.03
N ILE A 122 2.80 4.81 -14.97
CA ILE A 122 1.78 5.28 -14.02
C ILE A 122 0.63 6.07 -14.65
N GLU A 123 0.90 6.93 -15.63
CA GLU A 123 -0.15 7.71 -16.29
C GLU A 123 -1.14 6.77 -17.00
N GLY A 124 -0.63 5.81 -17.77
CA GLY A 124 -1.45 4.79 -18.42
C GLY A 124 -2.26 3.97 -17.42
N ASN A 125 -1.62 3.53 -16.32
CA ASN A 125 -2.28 2.75 -15.28
C ASN A 125 -3.44 3.51 -14.61
N ARG A 126 -3.24 4.81 -14.31
CA ARG A 126 -4.29 5.69 -13.77
C ARG A 126 -5.45 5.84 -14.74
N GLN A 127 -5.16 6.09 -16.01
CA GLN A 127 -6.19 6.24 -17.04
C GLN A 127 -7.00 4.95 -17.25
N TRP A 128 -6.33 3.80 -17.21
CA TRP A 128 -6.97 2.50 -17.30
C TRP A 128 -7.83 2.17 -16.08
N ALA A 129 -7.32 2.42 -14.87
CA ALA A 129 -8.07 2.28 -13.62
C ALA A 129 -9.36 3.12 -13.65
N ARG A 130 -9.27 4.36 -14.12
CA ARG A 130 -10.41 5.27 -14.27
C ARG A 130 -11.40 4.78 -15.32
N THR A 131 -10.92 4.50 -16.52
CA THR A 131 -11.77 4.08 -17.65
C THR A 131 -12.46 2.75 -17.37
N ARG A 132 -11.82 1.84 -16.65
CA ARG A 132 -12.40 0.54 -16.25
C ARG A 132 -13.15 0.57 -14.92
N ALA A 133 -13.21 1.69 -14.21
CA ALA A 133 -13.82 1.77 -12.89
C ALA A 133 -15.27 1.24 -12.86
N TYR A 134 -16.05 1.49 -13.92
CA TYR A 134 -17.43 1.00 -14.04
C TYR A 134 -17.54 -0.53 -14.14
N LYS A 135 -16.47 -1.24 -14.53
CA LYS A 135 -16.44 -2.71 -14.62
C LYS A 135 -16.12 -3.38 -13.29
N PHE A 136 -15.57 -2.65 -12.32
CA PHE A 136 -15.23 -3.23 -11.03
C PHE A 136 -16.50 -3.49 -10.23
N ASN A 137 -16.72 -4.77 -9.92
CA ASN A 137 -17.85 -5.23 -9.14
C ASN A 137 -17.38 -6.38 -8.26
N SER A 138 -17.84 -6.40 -7.01
CA SER A 138 -17.63 -7.53 -6.10
C SER A 138 -18.87 -7.70 -5.22
N PRO A 139 -19.41 -8.92 -5.08
CA PRO A 139 -20.52 -9.18 -4.17
C PRO A 139 -20.16 -8.88 -2.71
N LEU A 140 -18.87 -8.78 -2.39
CA LEU A 140 -18.36 -8.44 -1.06
C LEU A 140 -18.42 -6.92 -0.77
N LEU A 141 -18.52 -6.10 -1.81
CA LEU A 141 -18.54 -4.64 -1.75
C LEU A 141 -19.67 -4.08 -2.65
N PRO A 142 -20.95 -4.24 -2.26
CA PRO A 142 -22.08 -3.75 -3.06
C PRO A 142 -22.06 -2.23 -3.26
N ASP A 143 -21.41 -1.51 -2.35
CA ASP A 143 -21.20 -0.06 -2.38
C ASP A 143 -19.83 0.36 -2.94
N LEU A 144 -19.12 -0.54 -3.64
CA LEU A 144 -17.78 -0.28 -4.18
C LEU A 144 -17.70 1.01 -4.99
N HIS A 145 -18.67 1.28 -5.87
CA HIS A 145 -18.64 2.48 -6.72
C HIS A 145 -18.71 3.79 -5.93
N GLN A 146 -19.18 3.77 -4.69
CA GLN A 146 -19.13 4.94 -3.82
C GLN A 146 -17.69 5.27 -3.39
N ALA A 147 -16.74 4.35 -3.53
CA ALA A 147 -15.32 4.57 -3.22
C ALA A 147 -14.49 5.11 -4.40
N ALA A 148 -15.11 5.32 -5.58
CA ALA A 148 -14.44 5.85 -6.76
C ALA A 148 -14.11 7.35 -6.62
N PRO A 149 -13.02 7.88 -7.22
CA PRO A 149 -12.04 7.18 -8.04
C PRO A 149 -11.24 6.16 -7.21
N PHE A 150 -10.87 5.02 -7.77
CA PHE A 150 -10.22 3.96 -6.99
C PHE A 150 -8.72 4.16 -6.78
N VAL A 151 -8.11 4.96 -7.64
CA VAL A 151 -6.68 5.25 -7.64
C VAL A 151 -6.52 6.75 -7.67
N ASN A 152 -5.56 7.27 -6.91
CA ASN A 152 -5.19 8.68 -6.97
C ASN A 152 -4.74 9.05 -8.40
N GLU A 153 -5.35 10.09 -8.97
CA GLU A 153 -5.06 10.56 -10.34
C GLU A 153 -3.80 11.44 -10.41
N SER A 154 -3.28 11.87 -9.27
CA SER A 154 -2.06 12.67 -9.15
C SER A 154 -1.20 12.25 -7.96
N GLY A 155 -0.01 12.83 -7.84
CA GLY A 155 0.91 12.57 -6.72
C GLY A 155 1.71 11.27 -6.90
N SER A 156 2.03 10.60 -5.80
CA SER A 156 2.92 9.45 -5.80
C SER A 156 2.36 8.26 -6.57
N ASP A 157 3.15 7.77 -7.51
CA ASP A 157 2.98 6.51 -8.24
C ASP A 157 2.76 5.29 -7.31
N SER A 158 3.56 5.23 -6.26
CA SER A 158 3.56 4.19 -5.23
C SER A 158 2.26 4.21 -4.44
N SER A 159 1.71 5.40 -4.18
CA SER A 159 0.40 5.56 -3.56
C SER A 159 -0.71 5.05 -4.48
N SER A 160 -0.62 5.32 -5.77
CA SER A 160 -1.58 4.82 -6.76
C SER A 160 -1.55 3.29 -6.85
N LEU A 161 -0.36 2.67 -6.79
CA LEU A 161 -0.21 1.21 -6.77
C LEU A 161 -0.85 0.61 -5.51
N ASP A 162 -0.59 1.20 -4.34
CA ASP A 162 -1.21 0.78 -3.07
C ASP A 162 -2.75 0.88 -3.12
N ASN A 163 -3.30 1.94 -3.73
CA ASN A 163 -4.75 2.07 -3.87
C ASN A 163 -5.37 0.96 -4.73
N MET A 164 -4.73 0.61 -5.85
CA MET A 164 -5.24 -0.48 -6.69
C MET A 164 -5.14 -1.82 -5.97
N MET A 165 -4.04 -2.07 -5.26
CA MET A 165 -3.88 -3.29 -4.45
C MET A 165 -4.95 -3.39 -3.37
N GLU A 166 -5.24 -2.27 -2.69
CA GLU A 166 -6.29 -2.18 -1.68
C GLU A 166 -7.69 -2.51 -2.25
N VAL A 167 -8.00 -2.05 -3.47
CA VAL A 167 -9.27 -2.38 -4.15
C VAL A 167 -9.37 -3.89 -4.40
N PHE A 168 -8.29 -4.54 -4.84
CA PHE A 168 -8.26 -5.99 -5.07
C PHE A 168 -8.44 -6.79 -3.77
N LEU A 169 -7.73 -6.39 -2.71
CA LEU A 169 -7.83 -7.04 -1.40
C LEU A 169 -9.24 -6.89 -0.81
N ALA A 170 -9.79 -5.67 -0.82
CA ALA A 170 -11.15 -5.41 -0.35
C ALA A 170 -12.18 -6.20 -1.19
N GLY A 171 -11.95 -6.29 -2.50
CA GLY A 171 -12.74 -7.07 -3.46
C GLY A 171 -12.64 -8.59 -3.28
N GLY A 172 -11.71 -9.08 -2.45
CA GLY A 172 -11.59 -10.49 -2.03
C GLY A 172 -10.41 -11.26 -2.63
N MET A 173 -9.53 -10.61 -3.40
CA MET A 173 -8.27 -11.23 -3.83
C MET A 173 -7.31 -11.38 -2.65
N ASP A 174 -6.46 -12.40 -2.67
CA ASP A 174 -5.33 -12.47 -1.74
C ASP A 174 -4.15 -11.59 -2.22
N LEU A 175 -3.25 -11.28 -1.28
CA LEU A 175 -2.08 -10.42 -1.50
C LEU A 175 -1.20 -10.88 -2.66
N PHE A 176 -0.95 -12.19 -2.78
CA PHE A 176 -0.06 -12.73 -3.79
C PHE A 176 -0.68 -12.66 -5.18
N ARG A 177 -1.97 -13.01 -5.31
CA ARG A 177 -2.70 -12.87 -6.57
C ARG A 177 -2.77 -11.42 -7.01
N ALA A 178 -3.15 -10.50 -6.11
CA ALA A 178 -3.23 -9.08 -6.41
C ALA A 178 -1.88 -8.54 -6.93
N MET A 179 -0.79 -8.88 -6.25
CA MET A 179 0.55 -8.46 -6.67
C MET A 179 0.96 -9.06 -8.02
N ARG A 180 0.66 -10.33 -8.28
CA ARG A 180 0.94 -10.98 -9.58
C ARG A 180 0.17 -10.37 -10.74
N LEU A 181 -1.01 -9.79 -10.49
CA LEU A 181 -1.78 -9.06 -11.50
C LEU A 181 -1.18 -7.68 -11.76
N LEU A 182 -0.74 -6.98 -10.71
CA LEU A 182 -0.19 -5.63 -10.82
C LEU A 182 1.22 -5.61 -11.40
N VAL A 183 2.11 -6.48 -10.90
CA VAL A 183 3.51 -6.55 -11.31
C VAL A 183 3.85 -8.00 -11.67
N PRO A 184 3.37 -8.50 -12.82
CA PRO A 184 3.70 -9.84 -13.30
C PRO A 184 5.19 -9.93 -13.69
N PRO A 185 5.83 -11.11 -13.53
CA PRO A 185 7.17 -11.34 -14.06
C PRO A 185 7.17 -11.33 -15.59
N ALA A 186 8.36 -11.33 -16.21
CA ALA A 186 8.47 -11.58 -17.65
C ALA A 186 8.13 -13.05 -17.97
N TRP A 187 6.89 -13.30 -18.38
CA TRP A 187 6.33 -14.66 -18.47
C TRP A 187 6.26 -15.24 -19.89
N GLN A 188 6.13 -14.40 -20.93
CA GLN A 188 5.82 -14.87 -22.29
C GLN A 188 6.82 -15.89 -22.85
N ASN A 189 8.11 -15.62 -22.68
CA ASN A 189 9.19 -16.44 -23.22
C ASN A 189 10.02 -17.10 -22.12
N HIS A 190 9.45 -17.29 -20.92
CA HIS A 190 10.16 -17.91 -19.80
C HIS A 190 10.24 -19.43 -20.04
N PRO A 191 11.45 -19.99 -20.28
CA PRO A 191 11.60 -21.38 -20.71
C PRO A 191 11.17 -22.36 -19.62
N ASP A 192 11.48 -22.05 -18.35
CA ASP A 192 11.21 -22.94 -17.22
C ASP A 192 9.87 -22.65 -16.52
N MET A 193 8.99 -21.85 -17.14
CA MET A 193 7.69 -21.53 -16.55
C MET A 193 6.70 -22.65 -16.85
N ASP A 194 6.08 -23.17 -15.80
CA ASP A 194 4.99 -24.14 -15.88
C ASP A 194 3.82 -23.62 -16.74
N ASP A 195 3.20 -24.52 -17.51
CA ASP A 195 2.17 -24.16 -18.49
C ASP A 195 0.89 -23.63 -17.82
N GLU A 196 0.51 -24.11 -16.64
CA GLU A 196 -0.64 -23.58 -15.90
C GLU A 196 -0.35 -22.17 -15.39
N LEU A 197 0.87 -21.92 -14.92
CA LEU A 197 1.30 -20.59 -14.50
C LEU A 197 1.39 -19.62 -15.70
N ARG A 198 1.85 -20.09 -16.86
CA ARG A 198 1.85 -19.30 -18.09
C ARG A 198 0.43 -18.94 -18.52
N ALA A 199 -0.49 -19.91 -18.50
CA ALA A 199 -1.90 -19.69 -18.81
C ALA A 199 -2.57 -18.70 -17.84
N PHE A 200 -2.21 -18.76 -16.55
CA PHE A 200 -2.65 -17.77 -15.56
C PHE A 200 -2.23 -16.35 -15.97
N TYR A 201 -0.97 -16.13 -16.34
CA TYR A 201 -0.51 -14.80 -16.75
C TYR A 201 -1.09 -14.35 -18.08
N ASP A 202 -1.23 -15.26 -19.05
CA ASP A 202 -1.85 -14.97 -20.35
C ASP A 202 -3.28 -14.46 -20.17
N PHE A 203 -4.10 -15.18 -19.41
CA PHE A 203 -5.46 -14.76 -19.09
C PHE A 203 -5.53 -13.41 -18.37
N ASN A 204 -4.71 -13.21 -17.32
CA ASN A 204 -4.78 -11.99 -16.53
C ASN A 204 -4.20 -10.77 -17.26
N SER A 205 -3.29 -10.96 -18.21
CA SER A 205 -2.72 -9.87 -19.03
C SER A 205 -3.78 -9.14 -19.87
N MET A 206 -4.88 -9.83 -20.21
CA MET A 206 -6.03 -9.23 -20.92
C MET A 206 -6.91 -8.36 -20.01
N HIS A 207 -6.76 -8.50 -18.68
CA HIS A 207 -7.61 -7.85 -17.68
C HIS A 207 -6.89 -6.73 -16.92
N MET A 208 -5.57 -6.85 -16.75
CA MET A 208 -4.72 -5.90 -16.03
C MET A 208 -3.41 -5.68 -16.79
N GLU A 209 -3.13 -4.43 -17.10
CA GLU A 209 -1.85 -3.96 -17.61
C GLU A 209 -0.81 -3.96 -16.48
N PRO A 210 0.44 -4.31 -16.78
CA PRO A 210 1.51 -4.24 -15.79
C PRO A 210 1.78 -2.80 -15.31
N TRP A 211 1.90 -2.65 -14.01
CA TRP A 211 2.42 -1.46 -13.34
C TRP A 211 3.94 -1.53 -13.36
N ASP A 212 4.53 -1.16 -14.50
CA ASP A 212 5.92 -1.41 -14.84
C ASP A 212 6.85 -0.24 -14.49
N GLY A 213 8.11 -0.56 -14.27
CA GLY A 213 9.17 0.34 -13.83
C GLY A 213 10.07 -0.31 -12.78
N PRO A 214 11.25 0.27 -12.47
CA PRO A 214 12.15 -0.28 -11.47
C PRO A 214 11.46 -0.34 -10.12
N ALA A 215 11.26 -1.53 -9.54
CA ALA A 215 10.50 -1.69 -8.31
C ALA A 215 11.08 -2.76 -7.39
N GLY A 216 11.40 -2.36 -6.16
CA GLY A 216 11.55 -3.25 -5.01
C GLY A 216 10.39 -2.97 -4.06
N ILE A 217 9.48 -3.92 -3.92
CA ILE A 217 8.24 -3.75 -3.15
C ILE A 217 8.28 -4.69 -1.95
N VAL A 218 8.05 -4.15 -0.76
CA VAL A 218 7.71 -4.93 0.43
C VAL A 218 6.25 -4.68 0.77
N MET A 219 5.52 -5.74 1.11
CA MET A 219 4.06 -5.64 1.32
C MET A 219 3.57 -6.56 2.44
N SER A 220 2.45 -6.18 3.04
CA SER A 220 1.76 -6.97 4.06
C SER A 220 0.28 -6.66 4.12
N ASP A 221 -0.53 -7.69 4.32
CA ASP A 221 -1.97 -7.61 4.64
C ASP A 221 -2.25 -7.84 6.15
N GLY A 222 -1.20 -7.83 6.97
CA GLY A 222 -1.23 -8.16 8.40
C GLY A 222 -1.11 -9.65 8.68
N ARG A 223 -1.32 -10.52 7.69
CA ARG A 223 -1.14 -11.98 7.81
C ARG A 223 0.14 -12.46 7.15
N TYR A 224 0.44 -11.95 5.97
CA TYR A 224 1.63 -12.30 5.20
C TYR A 224 2.54 -11.10 5.06
N ALA A 225 3.85 -11.33 5.07
CA ALA A 225 4.85 -10.38 4.61
C ALA A 225 5.46 -10.93 3.32
N ALA A 226 5.61 -10.08 2.31
CA ALA A 226 6.18 -10.48 1.02
C ALA A 226 7.10 -9.40 0.46
N CYS A 227 8.10 -9.83 -0.32
CA CYS A 227 8.93 -8.97 -1.14
C CYS A 227 8.74 -9.36 -2.60
N ASN A 228 8.54 -8.36 -3.47
CA ASN A 228 8.40 -8.54 -4.91
C ASN A 228 9.36 -7.59 -5.63
N LEU A 229 9.96 -8.09 -6.71
CA LEU A 229 10.73 -7.28 -7.64
C LEU A 229 9.92 -7.02 -8.90
N ASP A 230 10.24 -5.92 -9.58
CA ASP A 230 9.78 -5.72 -10.95
C ASP A 230 10.28 -6.85 -11.86
N ARG A 231 9.66 -6.95 -13.03
CA ARG A 231 9.90 -8.02 -13.99
C ARG A 231 11.35 -8.15 -14.47
N ASN A 232 12.16 -7.10 -14.32
CA ASN A 232 13.55 -7.05 -14.74
C ASN A 232 14.53 -7.04 -13.54
N GLY A 233 14.05 -7.05 -12.30
CA GLY A 233 14.88 -7.08 -11.10
C GLY A 233 15.77 -5.84 -10.94
N LEU A 234 15.26 -4.64 -11.24
CA LEU A 234 16.05 -3.42 -11.35
C LEU A 234 16.41 -2.80 -9.99
N ARG A 235 15.88 -3.34 -8.89
CA ARG A 235 16.16 -2.90 -7.52
C ARG A 235 16.75 -4.03 -6.69
N PRO A 236 17.71 -3.73 -5.80
CA PRO A 236 18.30 -4.76 -4.96
C PRO A 236 17.28 -5.21 -3.90
N ALA A 237 17.12 -6.52 -3.76
CA ALA A 237 16.45 -7.14 -2.62
C ALA A 237 17.36 -8.22 -2.04
N ARG A 238 17.55 -8.17 -0.71
CA ARG A 238 18.29 -9.18 0.04
C ARG A 238 17.44 -9.58 1.23
N TYR A 239 17.60 -10.83 1.64
CA TYR A 239 17.00 -11.32 2.87
C TYR A 239 18.00 -12.19 3.63
N VAL A 240 17.84 -12.23 4.94
CA VAL A 240 18.56 -13.12 5.85
C VAL A 240 17.54 -13.89 6.67
N VAL A 241 17.74 -15.20 6.78
CA VAL A 241 16.99 -16.06 7.69
C VAL A 241 17.89 -16.39 8.88
N THR A 242 17.48 -15.97 10.08
CA THR A 242 18.22 -16.22 11.31
C THR A 242 17.95 -17.65 11.84
N LYS A 243 18.78 -18.11 12.79
CA LYS A 243 18.56 -19.41 13.47
C LYS A 243 17.23 -19.45 14.24
N ASP A 244 16.80 -18.30 14.74
CA ASP A 244 15.52 -18.13 15.43
C ASP A 244 14.33 -18.00 14.45
N LYS A 245 14.57 -18.21 13.15
CA LYS A 245 13.59 -18.17 12.06
C LYS A 245 12.99 -16.78 11.81
N PHE A 246 13.69 -15.72 12.21
CA PHE A 246 13.36 -14.38 11.74
C PHE A 246 13.82 -14.21 10.29
N ILE A 247 13.01 -13.50 9.51
CA ILE A 247 13.33 -13.08 8.14
C ILE A 247 13.43 -11.56 8.16
N THR A 248 14.55 -11.03 7.68
CA THR A 248 14.83 -9.59 7.55
C THR A 248 15.45 -9.28 6.19
#